data_AF-A0A7X7N5E0-F1
#
_entry.id   AF-A0A7X7N5E0-F1
#
_cell.length_a   1.000
_cell.length_b   1.000
_cell.length_c   1.000
_cell.angle_alpha   90.00
_cell.angle_beta   90.00
_cell.angle_gamma   90.00
#
_symmetry.space_group_name_H-M   'P 1'
#
loop_
_entity.id
_entity.type
_entity.pdbx_description
1 polymer ?
#
loop_
_entity_poly.entity_id
_entity_poly.type
_entity_poly.pdbx_seq_one_letter_code
_entity_poly.pdbx_strand_id
1 'polypeptide(L)' 'LSLEIKEKLSSFKPINLGQASRISGITPAAISVLLVYLKKF' A
#
# COMPACT_ATOMS: atom_id res chain seq x y z
N LEU A 1 -1.27 4.31 -8.48
CA LEU A 1 -0.27 4.07 -7.43
C LEU A 1 1.12 4.36 -8.01
N SER A 2 1.92 5.21 -7.38
CA SER A 2 3.25 5.59 -7.89
C SER A 2 4.22 4.41 -7.92
N LEU A 3 5.31 4.54 -8.69
CA LEU A 3 6.35 3.52 -8.78
C LEU A 3 7.02 3.28 -7.42
N GLU A 4 7.39 4.34 -6.72
CA GLU A 4 8.01 4.27 -5.38
C GLU A 4 7.15 3.46 -4.39
N ILE A 5 5.83 3.69 -4.38
CA ILE A 5 4.93 2.94 -3.50
C ILE A 5 4.88 1.47 -3.90
N LYS A 6 4.84 1.16 -5.20
CA LYS A 6 4.87 -0.24 -5.69
C LYS A 6 6.16 -0.94 -5.31
N GLU A 7 7.30 -0.26 -5.45
CA GLU A 7 8.62 -0.79 -5.06
C GLU A 7 8.68 -1.06 -3.55
N LYS A 8 8.23 -0.11 -2.73
CA LYS A 8 8.14 -0.27 -1.27
C LYS A 8 7.25 -1.46 -0.90
N LEU A 9 6.04 -1.55 -1.46
CA LEU A 9 5.14 -2.68 -1.17
C LEU A 9 5.73 -4.02 -1.62
N SER A 10 6.42 -4.06 -2.76
CA SER A 10 7.08 -5.27 -3.28
C SER A 10 8.29 -5.68 -2.44
N SER A 11 9.03 -4.71 -1.91
CA SER A 11 10.21 -4.93 -1.05
C SER A 11 9.81 -5.39 0.36
N PHE A 12 8.88 -4.67 1.01
CA PHE A 12 8.47 -4.95 2.39
C PHE A 12 7.45 -6.09 2.50
N LYS A 13 6.71 -6.39 1.44
CA LYS A 13 5.67 -7.44 1.37
C LYS A 13 4.76 -7.48 2.61
N PRO A 14 4.06 -6.38 2.93
CA PRO A 14 3.23 -6.33 4.13
C PRO A 14 2.07 -7.34 4.05
N ILE A 15 1.79 -8.02 5.16
CA ILE A 15 0.72 -9.04 5.25
C ILE A 15 -0.69 -8.43 5.32
N ASN A 16 -0.79 -7.16 5.70
CA ASN A 16 -2.05 -6.43 5.78
C ASN A 16 -1.83 -4.92 5.60
N LEU A 17 -2.94 -4.20 5.40
CA LEU A 17 -2.92 -2.75 5.18
C LEU A 17 -2.39 -1.96 6.37
N GLY A 18 -2.58 -2.46 7.60
CA GLY A 18 -2.06 -1.81 8.80
C GLY A 18 -0.54 -1.91 8.92
N GLN A 19 0.08 -2.95 8.35
CA GLN A 19 1.53 -3.00 8.19
C GLN A 19 1.98 -2.07 7.06
N ALA A 20 1.27 -2.08 5.93
CA ALA A 20 1.57 -1.21 4.80
C ALA A 20 1.53 0.29 5.17
N SER A 21 0.57 0.70 6.01
CA SER A 21 0.42 2.10 6.44
C SER A 21 1.56 2.60 7.35
N ARG A 22 2.37 1.69 7.91
CA ARG A 22 3.53 2.03 8.75
C ARG A 22 4.83 2.14 7.95
N ILE A 23 4.82 1.75 6.67
CA ILE A 23 6.00 1.88 5.80
C ILE A 23 6.22 3.37 5.49
N SER A 24 7.42 3.87 5.74
CA SER A 24 7.77 5.27 5.50
C SER A 24 7.53 5.67 4.03
N GLY A 25 6.85 6.80 3.83
CA GLY A 25 6.45 7.31 2.51
C GLY A 25 5.20 6.64 1.91
N ILE A 26 4.55 5.72 2.62
CA ILE A 26 3.18 5.31 2.28
C ILE A 26 2.20 6.34 2.86
N THR A 27 1.37 6.91 2.00
CA THR A 27 0.38 7.92 2.40
C THR A 27 -1.00 7.29 2.66
N PRO A 28 -1.86 7.94 3.46
CA PRO A 28 -3.24 7.48 3.65
C PRO A 28 -4.01 7.32 2.32
N ALA A 29 -3.78 8.19 1.34
CA ALA A 29 -4.41 8.09 0.01
C ALA A 29 -3.99 6.81 -0.73
N ALA A 30 -2.73 6.38 -0.61
CA ALA A 30 -2.26 5.13 -1.18
C ALA A 30 -2.97 3.92 -0.57
N ILE A 31 -3.21 3.93 0.75
CA ILE A 31 -3.99 2.90 1.45
C ILE A 31 -5.44 2.89 0.96
N SER A 32 -6.07 4.06 0.79
CA SER A 32 -7.42 4.15 0.22
C SER A 32 -7.50 3.53 -1.19
N VAL A 33 -6.50 3.75 -2.05
CA VAL A 33 -6.45 3.12 -3.37
C VAL A 33 -6.32 1.61 -3.27
N LEU A 34 -5.48 1.09 -2.37
CA LEU A 34 -5.35 -0.36 -2.15
C LEU A 34 -6.67 -0.96 -1.63
N LEU A 35 -7.40 -0.27 -0.75
CA LEU A 35 -8.71 -0.69 -0.28
C LEU A 35 -9.73 -0.78 -1.43
N VAL A 36 -9.76 0.20 -2.33
CA VAL A 36 -10.63 0.16 -3.52
C VAL A 36 -10.26 -1.00 -4.43
N TYR A 37 -8.96 -1.25 -4.64
CA TYR A 37 -8.49 -2.37 -5.44
C TYR A 37 -8.92 -3.72 -4.83
N LEU A 38 -8.70 -3.91 -3.53
CA LEU A 38 -9.06 -5.14 -2.82
C LEU A 38 -10.58 -5.38 -2.73
N LYS A 39 -11.41 -4.33 -2.74
CA LYS A 39 -12.88 -4.45 -2.75
C LYS A 39 -13.46 -4.73 -4.13
N LYS A 40 -12.69 -4.46 -5.19
CA LYS A 40 -13.13 -4.68 -6.58
C LYS A 40 -12.99 -6.16 -7.00
N PHE A 41 -12.31 -6.96 -6.19
CA PHE A 41 -12.18 -8.42 -6.32
C PHE A 41 -12.79 -9.09 -5.09
#